data_AF-A0A949XNZ3-F1
#
_entry.id   AF-A0A949XNZ3-F1
#
_cell.length_a   1.000
_cell.length_b   1.000
_cell.length_c   1.000
_cell.angle_alpha   90.00
_cell.angle_beta   90.00
_cell.angle_gamma   90.00
#
_symmetry.space_group_name_H-M   'P 1'
#
loop_
_entity.id
_entity.type
_entity.pdbx_description
1 polymer ?
#
loop_
_entity_poly.entity_id
_entity_poly.type
_entity_poly.pdbx_seq_one_letter_code
_entity_poly.pdbx_strand_id
1 'polypeptide(L)' 'MSGISTHVLDTARGRPAAGIRVHLSHGGVVIGSRLTGEDGRISSLLPAGTPLQPG' A
#
# COMPACT_ATOMS: atom_id res chain seq x y z
N MET A 1 3.56 7.06 14.34
CA MET A 1 3.65 6.37 13.03
C MET A 1 2.61 7.00 12.12
N SER A 2 3.02 7.87 11.21
CA SER A 2 2.15 8.46 10.18
C SER A 2 2.65 7.93 8.83
N GLY A 3 1.75 7.34 8.04
CA GLY A 3 2.08 6.73 6.75
C GLY A 3 0.82 6.15 6.11
N ILE A 4 0.85 5.98 4.78
CA ILE A 4 -0.28 5.41 4.04
C ILE A 4 -0.14 3.89 4.04
N SER A 5 -1.16 3.21 4.56
CA SER A 5 -1.27 1.75 4.56
C SER A 5 -2.46 1.30 3.71
N THR A 6 -2.49 0.01 3.35
CA THR A 6 -3.63 -0.58 2.65
C THR A 6 -3.82 -2.05 3.03
N HIS A 7 -5.02 -2.56 2.78
CA HIS A 7 -5.39 -3.96 2.93
C HIS A 7 -6.25 -4.37 1.74
N VAL A 8 -5.82 -5.39 1.02
CA VAL A 8 -6.50 -5.89 -0.18
C VAL A 8 -7.13 -7.24 0.13
N LEU A 9 -8.42 -7.36 -0.15
CA LEU A 9 -9.19 -8.59 0.02
C LEU A 9 -9.61 -9.15 -1.35
N ASP A 10 -9.45 -10.46 -1.52
CA ASP A 10 -10.04 -11.22 -2.62
C ASP A 10 -11.43 -11.69 -2.19
N THR A 11 -12.46 -10.95 -2.59
CA THR A 11 -13.85 -11.23 -2.22
C THR A 11 -14.42 -12.46 -2.94
N ALA A 12 -13.85 -12.88 -4.08
CA ALA A 12 -14.26 -14.08 -4.78
C ALA A 12 -13.84 -15.36 -4.03
N ARG A 13 -12.71 -15.29 -3.30
CA ARG A 13 -12.18 -16.41 -2.48
C ARG A 13 -12.38 -16.23 -0.98
N GLY A 14 -12.93 -15.10 -0.54
CA GLY A 14 -13.18 -14.80 0.86
C GLY A 14 -11.92 -14.73 1.73
N ARG A 15 -10.78 -14.27 1.18
CA ARG A 15 -9.49 -14.25 1.89
C ARG A 15 -8.63 -13.03 1.51
N PRO A 16 -7.57 -12.72 2.28
CA PRO A 16 -6.63 -11.67 1.89
C PRO A 16 -5.94 -11.94 0.55
N ALA A 17 -5.68 -10.87 -0.21
CA ALA A 17 -5.03 -10.95 -1.51
C ALA A 17 -3.52 -10.70 -1.37
N ALA A 18 -2.75 -11.78 -1.30
CA ALA A 18 -1.28 -11.72 -1.23
C ALA A 18 -0.64 -11.49 -2.60
N GLY A 19 0.52 -10.83 -2.63
CA GLY A 19 1.30 -10.63 -3.85
C GLY A 19 0.73 -9.61 -4.84
N ILE A 20 -0.21 -8.77 -4.42
CA ILE A 20 -0.79 -7.71 -5.25
C ILE A 20 0.15 -6.51 -5.29
N ARG A 21 0.52 -6.06 -6.48
CA ARG A 21 1.32 -4.84 -6.67
C ARG A 21 0.45 -3.60 -6.49
N VAL A 22 0.87 -2.73 -5.57
CA VAL A 22 0.23 -1.46 -5.29
C VAL A 22 1.22 -0.34 -5.53
N HIS A 23 0.80 0.66 -6.29
CA HIS A 23 1.54 1.90 -6.52
C HIS A 23 0.88 3.05 -5.76
N LEU A 24 1.69 3.85 -5.08
CA LEU A 24 1.29 5.13 -4.52
C LEU A 24 1.86 6.23 -5.41
N SER A 25 0.99 7.12 -5.89
CA SER A 25 1.38 8.26 -6.73
C SER A 25 0.88 9.58 -6.17
N HIS A 26 1.64 10.65 -6.38
CA HIS A 26 1.24 12.01 -6.09
C HIS A 26 1.65 12.91 -7.27
N GLY A 27 0.74 13.76 -7.76
CA GLY A 27 0.99 14.57 -8.96
C GLY A 27 1.32 13.76 -10.21
N GLY A 28 0.82 12.52 -10.33
CA GLY A 28 1.13 11.61 -11.44
C GLY A 28 2.49 10.90 -11.33
N VAL A 29 3.28 11.17 -10.30
CA VAL A 29 4.58 10.53 -10.06
C VAL A 29 4.44 9.41 -9.04
N VAL A 30 4.97 8.22 -9.33
CA VAL A 30 4.99 7.10 -8.38
C VAL A 30 6.03 7.36 -7.30
N ILE A 31 5.58 7.42 -6.05
CA ILE A 31 6.41 7.65 -4.85
C ILE A 31 6.50 6.43 -3.93
N GLY A 32 5.76 5.36 -4.24
CA GLY A 32 5.81 4.09 -3.53
C GLY A 32 5.35 2.93 -4.41
N SER A 33 6.01 1.78 -4.27
CA SER A 33 5.65 0.54 -4.97
C SER A 33 5.96 -0.65 -4.08
N ARG A 34 4.93 -1.41 -3.69
CA ARG A 34 5.09 -2.60 -2.84
C ARG A 34 4.12 -3.70 -3.23
N LEU A 35 4.45 -4.91 -2.82
CA LEU A 35 3.56 -6.07 -2.89
C LEU A 35 2.86 -6.24 -1.54
N THR A 36 1.60 -6.64 -1.56
CA THR A 36 0.90 -7.07 -0.34
C THR A 36 1.53 -8.34 0.23
N GLY A 37 1.61 -8.41 1.56
CA GLY A 37 2.04 -9.60 2.30
C GLY A 37 0.99 -10.71 2.26
N GLU A 38 1.27 -11.81 2.96
CA GLU A 38 0.36 -12.96 3.06
C GLU A 38 -1.00 -12.61 3.68
N ASP A 39 -1.01 -11.62 4.56
CA ASP A 39 -2.21 -11.05 5.18
C ASP A 39 -2.93 -10.02 4.28
N GLY A 40 -2.49 -9.87 3.03
CA GLY A 40 -3.04 -8.91 2.07
C GLY A 40 -2.73 -7.45 2.37
N ARG A 41 -1.83 -7.16 3.32
CA ARG A 41 -1.57 -5.79 3.78
C ARG A 41 -0.25 -5.23 3.28
N ILE A 42 -0.19 -3.90 3.26
CA ILE A 42 1.04 -3.13 3.23
C ILE A 42 0.97 -2.15 4.40
N SER A 43 1.84 -2.32 5.39
CA SER A 43 1.86 -1.50 6.61
C SER A 43 2.35 -0.07 6.37
N SER A 44 3.19 0.14 5.35
CA SER A 44 3.56 1.47 4.87
C SER A 44 3.96 1.41 3.39
N LEU A 45 3.30 2.21 2.56
CA LEU A 45 3.65 2.41 1.15
C LEU A 45 4.82 3.38 0.96
N LEU A 46 5.09 4.21 1.98
CA LEU A 46 6.21 5.16 2.00
C LEU A 46 7.38 4.63 2.83
N PRO A 47 8.61 5.07 2.53
CA PRO A 47 9.74 4.90 3.45
C PRO A 47 9.46 5.48 4.83
N ALA A 48 10.10 4.92 5.86
CA ALA A 48 9.96 5.43 7.21
C ALA A 48 10.47 6.88 7.30
N GLY A 49 9.72 7.74 7.99
CA GLY A 49 10.09 9.15 8.16
C GLY A 49 9.78 10.05 6.97
N THR A 50 9.21 9.54 5.87
CA THR A 50 8.71 10.40 4.78
C THR A 50 7.46 11.16 5.25
N PRO A 51 7.49 12.51 5.32
CA PRO A 51 6.33 13.28 5.72
C PRO A 51 5.26 13.23 4.63
N LEU A 52 4.00 13.12 5.03
CA LEU A 52 2.88 13.26 4.11
C LEU A 52 2.69 14.73 3.77
N GLN A 53 2.67 15.02 2.47
CA GLN A 53 2.32 16.32 1.92
C GLN A 53 0.81 16.35 1.70
N PRO A 54 0.09 17.42 2.06
CA PRO A 54 -1.30 17.62 1.65
C PRO A 54 -1.44 17.70 0.11
N GLY A 55 -2.58 17.22 -0.40
CA GLY A 55 -2.90 17.17 -1.84
C GLY A 55 -2.90 15.75 -2.37
#